data_AF-A0AAD1Y734-F1
#
_entry.id   AF-A0AAD1Y734-F1
#
_cell.length_a   1.000
_cell.length_b   1.000
_cell.length_c   1.000
_cell.angle_alpha   90.00
_cell.angle_beta   90.00
_cell.angle_gamma   90.00
#
_symmetry.space_group_name_H-M   'P 1'
#
loop_
_entity.id
_entity.type
_entity.pdbx_description
1 polymer ?
#
loop_
_entity_poly.entity_id
_entity_poly.type
_entity_poly.pdbx_seq_one_letter_code
_entity_poly.pdbx_strand_id
1 'polypeptide(L)'
;MEISQESATLPDSVKKLRACKICRLVKSASQFQGQGCDNCKIGKQTFEFKKFTTPKFSGMISLMDPTFSFAARYNKLNLIPGVYAIEVEGVQEEEIYQE
;
A
#
# COMPACT_ATOMS: atom_id res chain seq x y z
N MET A 1 1.36 -17.09 -23.28
CA MET A 1 2.22 -16.76 -22.12
C MET A 1 1.42 -15.77 -21.30
N GLU A 2 0.52 -16.26 -20.46
CA GLU A 2 -0.27 -15.40 -19.58
C GLU A 2 0.67 -14.90 -18.48
N ILE A 3 0.99 -13.61 -18.52
CA ILE A 3 1.62 -12.94 -17.39
C ILE A 3 0.52 -12.86 -16.34
N SER A 4 0.52 -13.76 -15.37
CA SER A 4 -0.29 -13.61 -14.17
C SER A 4 0.27 -12.43 -13.37
N GLN A 5 -0.11 -11.22 -13.77
CA GLN A 5 0.35 -9.99 -13.14
C GLN A 5 -0.38 -9.90 -11.80
N GLU A 6 0.29 -10.35 -10.74
CA GLU A 6 -0.21 -10.23 -9.38
C GLU A 6 -0.51 -8.74 -9.11
N SER A 7 -1.72 -8.42 -8.64
CA SER A 7 -2.19 -7.06 -8.43
C SER A 7 -2.80 -6.93 -7.04
N ALA A 8 -2.64 -5.75 -6.43
CA ALA A 8 -3.21 -5.45 -5.14
C ALA A 8 -4.72 -5.25 -5.25
N THR A 9 -5.42 -5.64 -4.19
CA THR A 9 -6.85 -5.39 -4.08
C THR A 9 -7.12 -3.88 -4.09
N LEU A 10 -7.95 -3.41 -5.04
CA LEU A 10 -8.34 -2.00 -5.15
C LEU A 10 -9.24 -1.57 -3.96
N PRO A 11 -9.20 -0.29 -3.54
CA PRO A 11 -10.14 0.23 -2.56
C PRO A 11 -11.60 -0.01 -2.96
N ASP A 12 -12.37 -0.66 -2.08
CA ASP A 12 -13.82 -0.88 -2.25
C ASP A 12 -14.67 0.35 -1.90
N SER A 13 -14.07 1.33 -1.22
CA SER A 13 -14.72 2.57 -0.84
C SER A 13 -13.69 3.70 -0.68
N VAL A 14 -14.12 4.93 -0.96
CA VAL A 14 -13.37 6.15 -0.64
C VAL A 14 -13.48 6.53 0.85
N LYS A 15 -14.38 5.87 1.61
CA LYS A 15 -14.56 6.14 3.04
C LYS A 15 -13.53 5.36 3.86
N LYS A 16 -12.99 6.01 4.89
CA LYS A 16 -12.05 5.40 5.87
C LYS A 16 -10.84 4.74 5.17
N LEU A 17 -10.34 5.38 4.12
CA LEU A 17 -9.10 4.97 3.47
C LEU A 17 -7.92 5.08 4.43
N ARG A 18 -6.96 4.20 4.25
CA ARG A 18 -5.68 4.22 4.95
C ARG A 18 -4.58 3.91 3.95
N ALA A 19 -3.37 4.40 4.23
CA ALA A 19 -2.18 4.03 3.51
C ALA A 19 -1.30 3.13 4.40
N CYS A 20 -0.64 2.14 3.80
CA CYS A 20 0.41 1.37 4.46
C CYS A 20 1.62 2.27 4.71
N LYS A 21 2.13 2.29 5.95
CA LYS A 21 3.30 3.11 6.33
C LYS A 21 4.62 2.64 5.69
N ILE A 22 4.64 1.41 5.15
CA ILE A 22 5.83 0.78 4.56
C ILE A 22 5.83 0.98 3.04
N CYS A 23 4.81 0.42 2.35
CA CYS A 23 4.77 0.41 0.88
C CYS A 23 3.84 1.48 0.28
N ARG A 24 3.10 2.24 1.11
CA ARG A 24 2.13 3.27 0.68
C ARG A 24 0.89 2.76 -0.05
N LEU A 25 0.64 1.45 -0.09
CA LEU A 25 -0.61 0.89 -0.63
C LEU A 25 -1.83 1.49 0.10
N VAL A 26 -2.84 1.89 -0.67
CA VAL A 26 -4.10 2.46 -0.17
C VAL A 26 -5.23 1.47 -0.35
N LYS A 27 -5.94 1.20 0.74
CA LYS A 27 -7.14 0.36 0.82
C LYS A 27 -8.09 0.92 1.88
N SER A 28 -9.33 0.44 1.93
CA SER A 28 -10.20 0.76 3.06
C SER A 28 -9.72 0.06 4.34
N ALA A 29 -10.08 0.63 5.50
CA ALA A 29 -9.74 0.05 6.78
C ALA A 29 -10.24 -1.40 6.94
N SER A 30 -11.43 -1.73 6.40
CA SER A 30 -11.99 -3.08 6.40
C SER A 30 -11.17 -4.05 5.55
N GLN A 31 -10.70 -3.61 4.38
CA GLN A 31 -9.87 -4.45 3.53
C GLN A 31 -8.50 -4.71 4.16
N PHE A 32 -7.88 -3.72 4.83
CA PHE A 32 -6.65 -3.97 5.59
C PHE A 32 -6.87 -4.94 6.74
N GLN A 33 -8.00 -4.84 7.45
CA GLN A 33 -8.33 -5.75 8.55
C GLN A 33 -8.56 -7.18 8.07
N GLY A 34 -9.22 -7.39 6.93
CA GLY A 34 -9.56 -8.72 6.43
C GLY A 34 -8.51 -9.39 5.55
N GLN A 35 -7.70 -8.61 4.83
CA GLN A 35 -6.79 -9.13 3.79
C GLN A 35 -5.33 -8.71 4.02
N GLY A 36 -5.09 -7.76 4.93
CA GLY A 36 -3.78 -7.15 5.10
C GLY A 36 -3.31 -6.34 3.90
N CYS A 37 -2.00 -6.17 3.82
CA CYS A 37 -1.31 -5.50 2.72
C CYS A 37 -0.88 -6.53 1.68
N ASP A 38 -1.13 -6.24 0.41
CA ASP A 38 -0.80 -7.12 -0.71
C ASP A 38 0.73 -7.14 -0.99
N ASN A 39 1.44 -6.04 -0.67
CA ASN A 39 2.90 -5.96 -0.81
C ASN A 39 3.68 -6.40 0.44
N CYS A 40 3.13 -6.16 1.64
CA CYS A 40 3.86 -6.35 2.90
C CYS A 40 3.39 -7.64 3.59
N LYS A 41 4.30 -8.61 3.76
CA LYS A 41 4.01 -9.87 4.49
C LYS A 41 3.65 -9.65 5.98
N ILE A 42 3.98 -8.49 6.52
CA ILE A 42 3.93 -8.13 7.96
C ILE A 42 2.48 -7.89 8.47
N GLY A 43 1.49 -7.75 7.58
CA GLY A 43 0.12 -7.38 7.97
C GLY A 43 -0.95 -8.47 7.84
N LYS A 44 -0.63 -9.64 7.29
CA LYS A 44 -1.65 -10.69 7.04
C LYS A 44 -2.03 -11.50 8.28
N GLN A 45 -1.24 -11.42 9.36
CA GLN A 45 -1.39 -12.28 10.55
C GLN A 45 -1.73 -11.52 11.84
N THR A 46 -1.78 -10.18 11.84
CA THR A 46 -2.02 -9.40 13.05
C THR A 46 -3.32 -8.61 12.96
N PHE A 47 -4.17 -8.69 13.99
CA PHE A 47 -5.36 -7.83 14.17
C PHE A 47 -5.01 -6.34 14.31
N GLU A 48 -3.72 -5.98 14.23
CA GLU A 48 -3.16 -4.67 14.53
C GLU A 48 -2.84 -3.86 13.27
N PHE A 49 -3.61 -4.00 12.18
CA PHE A 49 -3.39 -3.26 10.93
C PHE A 49 -3.25 -1.74 11.13
N LYS A 50 -3.87 -1.17 12.18
CA LYS A 50 -3.77 0.25 12.53
C LYS A 50 -2.36 0.68 12.94
N LYS A 51 -1.50 -0.22 13.44
CA LYS A 51 -0.10 0.10 13.76
C LYS A 51 0.69 0.40 12.49
N PHE A 52 0.49 -0.40 11.45
CA PHE A 52 1.24 -0.34 10.19
C PHE A 52 0.53 0.47 9.08
N THR A 53 -0.62 1.08 9.37
CA THR A 53 -1.38 1.91 8.42
C THR A 53 -1.81 3.23 9.06
N THR A 54 -2.00 4.26 8.25
CA THR A 54 -2.41 5.60 8.72
C THR A 54 -3.55 6.14 7.85
N PRO A 55 -4.53 6.87 8.40
CA PRO A 55 -5.49 7.61 7.59
C PRO A 55 -4.90 8.93 7.07
N LYS A 56 -3.71 9.33 7.56
CA LYS A 56 -3.06 10.58 7.22
C LYS A 56 -2.07 10.34 6.08
N PHE A 57 -2.53 10.54 4.87
CA PHE A 57 -1.73 10.45 3.65
C PHE A 57 -2.23 11.49 2.65
N SER A 58 -1.40 11.84 1.66
CA SER A 58 -1.72 12.83 0.64
C SER A 58 -1.45 12.30 -0.76
N GLY A 59 -2.33 12.66 -1.70
CA GLY A 59 -2.31 12.22 -3.08
C GLY A 59 -2.57 10.72 -3.26
N MET A 60 -3.08 10.34 -4.43
CA MET A 60 -3.22 8.93 -4.81
C MET A 60 -2.80 8.72 -6.25
N ILE A 61 -2.15 7.60 -6.51
CA ILE A 61 -1.74 7.13 -7.84
C ILE A 61 -2.33 5.74 -8.03
N SER A 62 -3.14 5.58 -9.08
CA SER A 62 -3.56 4.28 -9.57
C SER A 62 -2.48 3.73 -10.50
N LEU A 63 -1.66 2.84 -9.96
CA LEU A 63 -0.55 2.20 -10.65
C LEU A 63 -1.05 0.99 -11.43
N MET A 64 -1.01 1.07 -12.76
CA MET A 64 -1.37 -0.04 -13.65
C MET A 64 -0.14 -0.80 -14.15
N ASP A 65 0.92 -0.07 -14.52
CA ASP A 65 2.19 -0.66 -14.98
C ASP A 65 3.38 0.09 -14.35
N PRO A 66 4.09 -0.51 -13.37
CA PRO A 66 5.24 0.11 -12.73
C PRO A 66 6.47 0.21 -13.63
N THR A 67 6.61 -0.65 -14.62
CA THR A 67 7.82 -0.75 -15.45
C THR A 67 7.95 0.44 -16.38
N PHE A 68 6.84 0.87 -16.97
CA PHE A 68 6.85 1.94 -17.97
C PHE A 68 6.40 3.32 -17.45
N SER A 69 5.77 3.39 -16.28
CA SER A 69 5.23 4.65 -15.73
C SER A 69 6.30 5.60 -15.18
N PHE A 70 6.42 6.80 -15.76
CA PHE A 70 7.24 7.88 -15.18
C PHE A 70 6.76 8.26 -13.78
N ALA A 71 5.45 8.39 -13.57
CA ALA A 71 4.88 8.73 -12.27
C ALA A 71 5.24 7.67 -11.21
N ALA A 72 5.24 6.39 -11.58
CA ALA A 72 5.68 5.31 -10.68
C ALA A 72 7.16 5.44 -10.32
N ARG A 73 8.03 5.61 -11.33
CA ARG A 73 9.48 5.78 -11.12
C ARG A 73 9.81 7.01 -10.29
N TYR A 74 9.21 8.15 -10.60
CA TYR A 74 9.40 9.40 -9.86
C TYR A 74 9.00 9.25 -8.39
N ASN A 75 7.90 8.53 -8.13
CA ASN A 75 7.43 8.28 -6.77
C ASN A 75 8.08 7.05 -6.12
N LYS A 76 9.05 6.38 -6.76
CA LYS A 76 9.68 5.14 -6.26
C LYS A 76 8.67 4.02 -5.94
N LEU A 77 7.65 3.87 -6.78
CA LEU A 77 6.60 2.84 -6.66
C LEU A 77 6.89 1.63 -7.56
N ASN A 78 7.99 0.91 -7.28
CA ASN A 78 8.28 -0.37 -7.93
C ASN A 78 7.55 -1.52 -7.20
N LEU A 79 6.22 -1.45 -7.21
CA LEU A 79 5.31 -2.35 -6.50
C LEU A 79 4.29 -2.94 -7.47
N ILE A 80 3.52 -3.93 -7.02
CA ILE A 80 2.48 -4.54 -7.86
C ILE A 80 1.40 -3.51 -8.24
N PRO A 81 0.68 -3.67 -9.36
CA PRO A 81 -0.42 -2.79 -9.73
C PRO A 81 -1.43 -2.60 -8.59
N GLY A 82 -1.90 -1.36 -8.36
CA GLY A 82 -2.72 -1.01 -7.19
C GLY A 82 -2.86 0.50 -6.99
N VAL A 83 -3.51 0.93 -5.91
CA VAL A 83 -3.63 2.36 -5.56
C VAL A 83 -2.62 2.69 -4.45
N TYR A 84 -1.82 3.73 -4.64
CA TYR A 84 -0.75 4.12 -3.72
C TYR A 84 -0.84 5.59 -3.34
N ALA A 85 -0.48 5.92 -2.10
CA ALA A 85 -0.34 7.30 -1.66
C ALA A 85 0.98 7.91 -2.16
N ILE A 86 0.97 9.22 -2.44
CA ILE A 86 2.21 9.96 -2.78
C ILE A 86 3.03 10.15 -1.49
N GLU A 87 2.38 10.64 -0.43
CA GLU A 87 2.98 10.90 0.88
C GLU A 87 2.19 10.20 1.99
N VAL A 88 2.88 9.73 3.03
CA VAL A 88 2.29 9.01 4.17
C VAL A 88 2.91 9.50 5.48
N GLU A 89 2.07 9.89 6.45
CA GLU A 89 2.54 10.36 7.76
C GLU A 89 2.79 9.20 8.73
N GLY A 90 3.89 9.28 9.48
CA GLY A 90 4.21 8.34 10.56
C GLY A 90 4.97 7.09 10.09
N VAL A 91 5.90 7.26 9.15
CA VAL A 91 6.92 6.25 8.82
C VAL A 91 7.70 5.95 10.10
N GLN A 92 7.54 4.74 10.65
CA GLN A 92 8.44 4.25 11.71
C GLN A 92 9.72 3.79 11.02
N GLU A 93 10.67 4.71 10.87
CA GLU A 93 11.99 4.40 10.30
C GLU A 93 12.80 3.44 11.20
N GLU A 94 12.43 3.28 12.47
CA GLU A 94 13.25 2.58 13.47
C GLU A 94 12.88 1.11 13.72
N GLU A 95 11.65 0.65 13.42
CA GLU A 95 11.21 -0.75 13.68
C GLU A 95 11.41 -1.71 12.49
N ILE A 96 11.70 -1.20 11.29
CA ILE A 96 11.79 -2.01 10.06
C ILE A 96 13.19 -2.63 9.87
N TYR A 97 14.20 -2.18 10.61
CA TYR A 97 15.61 -2.58 10.46
C TYR A 97 16.20 -3.34 11.67
N GLN A 98 15.40 -3.74 12.66
CA GLN A 98 15.90 -4.43 13.87
C GLN A 98 15.57 -5.94 13.97
N GLU A 99 15.30 -6.61 12.85
CA GLU A 99 15.31 -8.09 12.78
C GLU A 99 16.15 -8.60 11.61
#